data_AF-A0AAD8AA57-F1
#
_entry.id   AF-A0AAD8AA57-F1
#
_cell.length_a   1.000
_cell.length_b   1.000
_cell.length_c   1.000
_cell.angle_alpha   90.00
_cell.angle_beta   90.00
_cell.angle_gamma   90.00
#
_symmetry.space_group_name_H-M   'P 1'
#
loop_
_entity.id
_entity.type
_entity.pdbx_description
1 polymer ?
#
loop_
_entity_poly.entity_id
_entity_poly.type
_entity_poly.pdbx_seq_one_letter_code
_entity_poly.pdbx_strand_id
1 'polypeptide(L)'
;KVKESLNALKPSVDEIEYDRDGVMRRARREQGDQVRRVVDKLREEWSQVNRGYTERHNRWVKCMETWRNLHNSCQTFGEWLATAEKMINEWQSTDLPLPQAKAKQKDLEKQVTMKHRTMSNIGIACREVVGRSQPPESTNVQKMVDDLRHRWQIVLAELTTRRDKITALEAAASMKDEASQFVDSTQVCLDQVKALLGSTANPSDDTSLAVRLSMVKAHEEELAAKKRDAENLKKSKQLPNSEQLRNLNTAMEKATSGLSDHREYIECKLSSLKKYNIHLDAVMAWVMETKTRINISKELPEKEKKRVIDNIMNSVYDRETEVKEVLENFTNLEKECEGAKQPVSVELQEKIKKLREDWQYVKNRGEEPSSQEVVSVSAAAPVTREAVKPAASPPRLQT
;
A
#
# COMPACT_ATOMS: atom_id res chain seq x y z
N LYS A 1 -13.57 -39.31 -66.70
CA LYS A 1 -12.70 -40.35 -67.32
C LYS A 1 -12.99 -41.77 -66.81
N VAL A 2 -12.48 -42.24 -65.65
CA VAL A 2 -12.71 -43.65 -65.21
C VAL A 2 -14.20 -44.00 -65.03
N LYS A 3 -14.98 -43.11 -64.40
CA LYS A 3 -16.43 -43.26 -64.25
C LYS A 3 -17.16 -43.35 -65.59
N GLU A 4 -16.76 -42.53 -66.56
CA GLU A 4 -17.35 -42.51 -67.91
C GLU A 4 -17.02 -43.80 -68.66
N SER A 5 -15.78 -44.31 -68.55
CA SER A 5 -15.39 -45.59 -69.12
C SER A 5 -16.15 -46.77 -68.50
N LEU A 6 -16.37 -46.77 -67.18
CA LEU A 6 -17.22 -47.78 -66.53
C LEU A 6 -18.66 -47.70 -66.99
N ASN A 7 -19.23 -46.49 -67.10
CA ASN A 7 -20.58 -46.31 -67.61
C ASN A 7 -20.73 -46.76 -69.07
N ALA A 8 -19.68 -46.61 -69.89
CA ALA A 8 -19.68 -47.03 -71.28
C ALA A 8 -19.55 -48.55 -71.45
N LEU A 9 -18.81 -49.24 -70.57
CA LEU A 9 -18.62 -50.70 -70.61
C LEU A 9 -19.81 -51.46 -70.03
N LYS A 10 -20.57 -50.84 -69.13
CA LYS A 10 -21.68 -51.49 -68.42
C LYS A 10 -22.74 -52.14 -69.35
N PRO A 11 -23.26 -51.47 -70.39
CA PRO A 11 -24.24 -52.06 -71.29
C PRO A 11 -23.73 -53.32 -72.00
N SER A 12 -22.46 -53.32 -72.40
CA SER A 12 -21.84 -54.48 -73.08
C SER A 12 -21.66 -55.67 -72.14
N VAL A 13 -21.31 -55.44 -70.87
CA VAL A 13 -21.25 -56.50 -69.86
C VAL A 13 -22.64 -57.05 -69.57
N ASP A 14 -23.64 -56.19 -69.42
CA ASP A 14 -25.04 -56.59 -69.17
C ASP A 14 -25.62 -57.39 -70.37
N GLU A 15 -25.28 -57.03 -71.61
CA GLU A 15 -25.65 -57.75 -72.84
C GLU A 15 -25.03 -59.15 -72.91
N ILE A 16 -23.72 -59.27 -72.63
CA ILE A 16 -23.02 -60.57 -72.59
C ILE A 16 -23.60 -61.48 -71.50
N GLU A 17 -23.99 -60.92 -70.34
CA GLU A 17 -24.64 -61.66 -69.26
C GLU A 17 -26.07 -62.10 -69.65
N TYR A 18 -26.82 -61.26 -70.37
CA TYR A 18 -28.17 -61.57 -70.87
C TYR A 18 -28.16 -62.71 -71.90
N ASP A 19 -27.22 -62.67 -72.85
CA ASP A 19 -27.12 -63.64 -73.94
C ASP A 19 -26.57 -65.01 -73.51
N ARG A 20 -25.94 -65.07 -72.33
CA ARG A 20 -25.28 -66.27 -71.78
C ARG A 20 -26.15 -67.52 -71.89
N ASP A 21 -27.39 -67.48 -71.39
CA ASP A 21 -28.27 -68.65 -71.32
C ASP A 21 -28.79 -69.07 -72.71
N GLY A 22 -28.92 -68.10 -73.63
CA GLY A 22 -29.23 -68.35 -75.03
C GLY A 22 -28.10 -69.05 -75.77
N VAL A 23 -26.85 -68.63 -75.53
CA VAL A 23 -25.65 -69.24 -76.11
C VAL A 23 -25.38 -70.63 -75.52
N MET A 24 -25.51 -70.80 -74.20
CA MET A 24 -25.33 -72.09 -73.52
C MET A 24 -26.31 -73.16 -74.01
N ARG A 25 -27.56 -72.80 -74.28
CA ARG A 25 -28.58 -73.75 -74.81
C ARG A 25 -28.26 -74.28 -76.21
N ARG A 26 -27.47 -73.55 -77.01
CA ARG A 26 -27.11 -73.89 -78.39
C ARG A 26 -25.71 -74.51 -78.52
N ALA A 27 -24.90 -74.46 -77.47
CA ALA A 27 -23.51 -74.91 -77.47
C ALA A 27 -23.40 -76.42 -77.10
N ARG A 28 -22.34 -77.09 -77.57
CA ARG A 28 -21.98 -78.45 -77.09
C ARG A 28 -21.59 -78.38 -75.60
N ARG A 29 -21.75 -79.48 -74.84
CA ARG A 29 -21.53 -79.51 -73.37
C ARG A 29 -20.21 -78.86 -72.92
N GLU A 30 -19.09 -79.21 -73.57
CA GLU A 30 -17.76 -78.66 -73.27
C GLU A 30 -17.64 -77.15 -73.59
N GLN A 31 -18.31 -76.69 -74.66
CA GLN A 31 -18.37 -75.28 -75.03
C GLN A 31 -19.25 -74.49 -74.07
N GLY A 32 -20.35 -75.08 -73.57
CA GLY A 32 -21.21 -74.49 -72.54
C GLY A 32 -20.47 -74.25 -71.21
N ASP A 33 -19.66 -75.22 -70.77
CA ASP A 33 -18.83 -75.08 -69.56
C ASP A 33 -17.70 -74.04 -69.74
N GLN A 34 -17.17 -73.89 -70.96
CA GLN A 34 -16.21 -72.83 -71.28
C GLN A 34 -16.87 -71.44 -71.27
N VAL A 35 -18.05 -71.28 -71.87
CA VAL A 35 -18.82 -70.03 -71.85
C VAL A 35 -19.16 -69.65 -70.41
N ARG A 36 -19.55 -70.60 -69.56
CA ARG A 36 -19.80 -70.37 -68.13
C ARG A 36 -18.59 -69.76 -67.43
N ARG A 37 -17.44 -70.42 -67.55
CA ARG A 37 -16.18 -69.96 -66.93
C ARG A 37 -15.76 -68.56 -67.38
N VAL A 38 -15.91 -68.25 -68.67
CA VAL A 38 -15.53 -66.93 -69.21
C VAL A 38 -16.47 -65.83 -68.71
N VAL A 39 -17.79 -66.08 -68.69
CA VAL A 39 -18.77 -65.11 -68.19
C VAL A 39 -18.64 -64.92 -66.68
N ASP A 40 -18.40 -65.99 -65.91
CA ASP A 40 -18.13 -65.89 -64.47
C ASP A 40 -16.87 -65.08 -64.18
N LYS A 41 -15.80 -65.29 -64.96
CA LYS A 41 -14.58 -64.47 -64.87
C LYS A 41 -14.83 -63.01 -65.23
N LEU A 42 -15.59 -62.73 -66.30
CA LEU A 42 -15.97 -61.37 -66.67
C LEU A 42 -16.73 -60.68 -65.53
N ARG A 43 -17.66 -61.39 -64.89
CA ARG A 43 -18.42 -60.89 -63.73
C ARG A 43 -17.52 -60.59 -62.54
N GLU A 44 -16.54 -61.45 -62.26
CA GLU A 44 -15.55 -61.26 -61.20
C GLU A 44 -14.69 -60.01 -61.46
N GLU A 45 -14.10 -59.90 -62.65
CA GLU A 45 -13.25 -58.76 -63.04
C GLU A 45 -14.06 -57.45 -63.05
N TRP A 46 -15.29 -57.48 -63.56
CA TRP A 46 -16.21 -56.35 -63.54
C TRP A 46 -16.53 -55.89 -62.11
N SER A 47 -16.85 -56.84 -61.22
CA SER A 47 -17.07 -56.57 -59.80
C SER A 47 -15.83 -56.01 -59.12
N GLN A 48 -14.64 -56.53 -59.42
CA GLN A 48 -13.36 -56.08 -58.86
C GLN A 48 -13.04 -54.65 -59.29
N VAL A 49 -13.19 -54.32 -60.58
CA VAL A 49 -12.95 -52.97 -61.09
C VAL A 49 -13.95 -51.98 -60.51
N ASN A 50 -15.24 -52.34 -60.43
CA ASN A 50 -16.25 -51.46 -59.85
C ASN A 50 -16.04 -51.23 -58.34
N ARG A 51 -15.66 -52.27 -57.59
CA ARG A 51 -15.28 -52.16 -56.18
C ARG A 51 -14.05 -51.26 -56.01
N GLY A 52 -12.99 -51.51 -56.77
CA GLY A 52 -11.76 -50.70 -56.72
C GLY A 52 -11.97 -49.24 -57.14
N TYR A 53 -12.86 -48.97 -58.09
CA TYR A 53 -13.29 -47.62 -58.43
C TYR A 53 -14.04 -46.97 -57.27
N THR A 54 -15.02 -47.66 -56.69
CA THR A 54 -15.85 -47.15 -55.58
C THR A 54 -15.00 -46.81 -54.36
N GLU A 55 -14.10 -47.71 -53.96
CA GLU A 55 -13.16 -47.48 -52.84
C GLU A 55 -12.25 -46.27 -53.09
N ARG A 56 -11.65 -46.19 -54.29
CA ARG A 56 -10.78 -45.06 -54.66
C ARG A 56 -11.56 -43.75 -54.73
N HIS A 57 -12.78 -43.78 -55.27
CA HIS A 57 -13.65 -42.62 -55.35
C HIS A 57 -14.06 -42.13 -53.95
N ASN A 58 -14.52 -43.02 -53.07
CA ASN A 58 -14.88 -42.69 -51.70
C ASN A 58 -13.68 -42.11 -50.93
N ARG A 59 -12.49 -42.70 -51.10
CA ARG A 59 -11.25 -42.17 -50.53
C ARG A 59 -10.95 -40.77 -51.05
N TRP A 60 -11.05 -40.54 -52.36
CA TRP A 60 -10.83 -39.23 -52.97
C TRP A 60 -11.83 -38.18 -52.47
N VAL A 61 -13.13 -38.49 -52.41
CA VAL A 61 -14.16 -37.59 -51.88
C VAL A 61 -13.85 -37.19 -50.44
N LYS A 62 -13.53 -38.15 -49.58
CA LYS A 62 -13.15 -37.87 -48.18
C LYS A 62 -11.90 -37.00 -48.08
N CYS A 63 -10.89 -37.24 -48.91
CA CYS A 63 -9.67 -36.42 -48.92
C CYS A 63 -9.95 -34.99 -49.39
N MET A 64 -10.82 -34.83 -50.40
CA MET A 64 -11.22 -33.53 -50.91
C MET A 64 -12.01 -32.72 -49.88
N GLU A 65 -12.88 -33.39 -49.11
CA GLU A 65 -13.61 -32.78 -48.01
C GLU A 65 -12.65 -32.32 -46.89
N THR A 66 -11.71 -33.18 -46.48
CA THR A 66 -10.70 -32.80 -45.48
C THR A 66 -9.81 -31.65 -45.96
N TRP A 67 -9.44 -31.64 -47.24
CA TRP A 67 -8.71 -30.52 -47.87
C TRP A 67 -9.51 -29.22 -47.78
N ARG A 68 -10.78 -29.25 -48.21
CA ARG A 68 -11.65 -28.07 -48.21
C ARG A 68 -11.81 -27.50 -46.79
N ASN A 69 -12.02 -28.38 -45.80
CA ASN A 69 -12.13 -27.98 -44.41
C ASN A 69 -10.83 -27.41 -43.86
N LEU A 70 -9.67 -27.99 -44.21
CA LEU A 70 -8.36 -27.45 -43.86
C LEU A 70 -8.14 -26.06 -44.46
N HIS A 71 -8.40 -25.89 -45.76
CA HIS A 71 -8.24 -24.62 -46.45
C HIS A 71 -9.11 -23.53 -45.81
N ASN A 72 -10.40 -23.82 -45.58
CA ASN A 72 -11.31 -22.88 -44.90
C ASN A 72 -10.80 -22.53 -43.49
N SER A 73 -10.35 -23.53 -42.72
CA SER A 73 -9.80 -23.30 -41.38
C SER A 73 -8.54 -22.43 -41.42
N CYS A 74 -7.65 -22.66 -42.38
CA CYS A 74 -6.44 -21.86 -42.59
C CYS A 74 -6.77 -20.41 -42.95
N GLN A 75 -7.74 -20.20 -43.85
CA GLN A 75 -8.19 -18.87 -44.23
C GLN A 75 -8.77 -18.10 -43.04
N THR A 76 -9.76 -18.67 -42.34
CA THR A 76 -10.39 -18.02 -41.18
C THR A 76 -9.39 -17.76 -40.05
N PHE A 77 -8.43 -18.66 -39.84
CA PHE A 77 -7.37 -18.46 -38.86
C PHE A 77 -6.39 -17.35 -39.29
N GLY A 78 -6.01 -17.30 -40.57
CA GLY A 78 -5.15 -16.28 -41.13
C GLY A 78 -5.76 -14.86 -41.10
N GLU A 79 -7.06 -14.74 -41.34
CA GLU A 79 -7.81 -13.48 -41.20
C GLU A 79 -7.83 -12.99 -39.73
N TRP A 80 -8.05 -13.92 -38.79
CA TRP A 80 -7.97 -13.60 -37.37
C TRP A 80 -6.55 -13.20 -36.95
N LEU A 81 -5.52 -13.89 -37.43
CA LEU A 81 -4.12 -13.52 -37.19
C LEU A 81 -3.81 -12.12 -37.71
N ALA A 82 -4.24 -11.78 -38.92
CA ALA A 82 -4.04 -10.43 -39.48
C ALA A 82 -4.68 -9.34 -38.61
N THR A 83 -5.86 -9.63 -38.06
CA THR A 83 -6.55 -8.73 -37.13
C THR A 83 -5.78 -8.59 -35.81
N ALA A 84 -5.32 -9.70 -35.24
CA ALA A 84 -4.53 -9.71 -34.00
C ALA A 84 -3.19 -8.98 -34.17
N GLU A 85 -2.48 -9.22 -35.26
CA GLU A 85 -1.22 -8.56 -35.62
C GLU A 85 -1.42 -7.04 -35.75
N LYS A 86 -2.50 -6.62 -36.42
CA LYS A 86 -2.85 -5.20 -36.54
C LYS A 86 -3.12 -4.57 -35.17
N MET A 87 -3.90 -5.24 -34.31
CA MET A 87 -4.16 -4.77 -32.95
C MET A 87 -2.86 -4.61 -32.15
N ILE A 88 -1.96 -5.60 -32.20
CA ILE A 88 -0.67 -5.55 -31.51
C ILE A 88 0.16 -4.36 -31.99
N ASN A 89 0.26 -4.16 -33.32
CA ASN A 89 1.00 -3.05 -33.92
C ASN A 89 0.43 -1.68 -33.49
N GLU A 90 -0.89 -1.50 -33.53
CA GLU A 90 -1.55 -0.27 -33.08
C GLU A 90 -1.25 0.05 -31.62
N TRP A 91 -1.16 -0.98 -30.78
CA TRP A 91 -0.86 -0.80 -29.38
C TRP A 91 0.63 -0.55 -29.09
N GLN A 92 1.53 -0.91 -29.99
CA GLN A 92 2.95 -0.56 -29.89
C GLN A 92 3.19 0.91 -30.26
N SER A 93 2.39 1.46 -31.19
CA SER A 93 2.49 2.85 -31.63
C SER A 93 1.73 3.86 -30.77
N THR A 94 0.84 3.38 -29.89
CA THR A 94 -0.04 4.24 -29.08
C THR A 94 0.25 4.07 -27.59
N ASP A 95 0.57 5.17 -26.90
CA ASP A 95 0.66 5.19 -25.44
C ASP A 95 -0.74 5.12 -24.81
N LEU A 96 -1.20 3.90 -24.59
CA LEU A 96 -2.48 3.62 -23.94
C LEU A 96 -2.36 3.73 -22.41
N PRO A 97 -3.34 4.33 -21.72
CA PRO A 97 -3.42 4.27 -20.26
C PRO A 97 -3.42 2.82 -19.76
N LEU A 98 -2.72 2.57 -18.63
CA LEU A 98 -2.51 1.23 -18.09
C LEU A 98 -3.80 0.39 -17.92
N PRO A 99 -4.93 0.93 -17.41
CA PRO A 99 -6.17 0.16 -17.31
C PRO A 99 -6.72 -0.28 -18.67
N GLN A 100 -6.61 0.59 -19.68
CA GLN A 100 -7.06 0.29 -21.04
C GLN A 100 -6.12 -0.72 -21.73
N ALA A 101 -4.80 -0.57 -21.54
CA ALA A 101 -3.81 -1.51 -22.04
C ALA A 101 -4.02 -2.93 -21.49
N LYS A 102 -4.32 -3.05 -20.19
CA LYS A 102 -4.70 -4.31 -19.51
C LYS A 102 -5.97 -4.92 -20.09
N ALA A 103 -7.03 -4.12 -20.24
CA ALA A 103 -8.30 -4.61 -20.76
C ALA A 103 -8.15 -5.18 -22.17
N LYS A 104 -7.44 -4.46 -23.05
CA LYS A 104 -7.14 -4.90 -24.41
C LYS A 104 -6.24 -6.15 -24.45
N GLN A 105 -5.21 -6.22 -23.61
CA GLN A 105 -4.35 -7.40 -23.46
C GLN A 105 -5.18 -8.63 -23.07
N LYS A 106 -5.99 -8.52 -22.01
CA LYS A 106 -6.82 -9.62 -21.49
C LYS A 106 -7.84 -10.10 -22.52
N ASP A 107 -8.41 -9.20 -23.31
CA ASP A 107 -9.34 -9.58 -24.37
C ASP A 107 -8.65 -10.43 -25.45
N LEU A 108 -7.49 -10.00 -25.95
CA LEU A 108 -6.77 -10.75 -26.97
C LEU A 108 -6.21 -12.08 -26.44
N GLU A 109 -5.76 -12.14 -25.18
CA GLU A 109 -5.35 -13.40 -24.52
C GLU A 109 -6.50 -14.42 -24.42
N LYS A 110 -7.73 -13.96 -24.15
CA LYS A 110 -8.92 -14.84 -24.19
C LYS A 110 -9.15 -15.38 -25.59
N GLN A 111 -9.06 -14.53 -26.61
CA GLN A 111 -9.20 -14.97 -28.00
C GLN A 111 -8.13 -16.00 -28.37
N VAL A 112 -6.87 -15.74 -28.01
CA VAL A 112 -5.73 -16.67 -28.18
C VAL A 112 -6.01 -18.02 -27.53
N THR A 113 -6.52 -18.02 -26.30
CA THR A 113 -6.89 -19.26 -25.58
C THR A 113 -7.88 -20.11 -26.40
N MET A 114 -8.88 -19.47 -27.01
CA MET A 114 -9.85 -20.17 -27.88
C MET A 114 -9.21 -20.67 -29.19
N LYS A 115 -8.22 -19.95 -29.70
CA LYS A 115 -7.56 -20.21 -31.00
C LYS A 115 -6.48 -21.29 -30.94
N HIS A 116 -5.96 -21.64 -29.76
CA HIS A 116 -5.04 -22.78 -29.59
C HIS A 116 -5.60 -24.09 -30.17
N ARG A 117 -6.87 -24.39 -29.89
CA ARG A 117 -7.52 -25.60 -30.40
C ARG A 117 -7.63 -25.58 -31.92
N THR A 118 -7.96 -24.43 -32.50
CA THR A 118 -8.03 -24.25 -33.96
C THR A 118 -6.67 -24.52 -34.61
N MET A 119 -5.58 -23.95 -34.07
CA MET A 119 -4.23 -24.17 -34.59
C MET A 119 -3.81 -25.65 -34.51
N SER A 120 -4.14 -26.33 -33.40
CA SER A 120 -3.89 -27.77 -33.23
C SER A 120 -4.66 -28.60 -34.27
N ASN A 121 -5.94 -28.31 -34.46
CA ASN A 121 -6.79 -29.00 -35.44
C ASN A 121 -6.30 -28.80 -36.88
N ILE A 122 -5.86 -27.58 -37.24
CA ILE A 122 -5.23 -27.28 -38.53
C ILE A 122 -3.99 -28.15 -38.72
N GLY A 123 -3.15 -28.30 -37.70
CA GLY A 123 -1.97 -29.18 -37.75
C GLY A 123 -2.31 -30.66 -37.95
N ILE A 124 -3.37 -31.16 -37.30
CA ILE A 124 -3.85 -32.55 -37.46
C ILE A 124 -4.37 -32.76 -38.89
N ALA A 125 -5.27 -31.88 -39.36
CA ALA A 125 -5.84 -31.97 -40.70
C ALA A 125 -4.78 -31.83 -41.80
N CYS A 126 -3.77 -30.99 -41.60
CA CYS A 126 -2.62 -30.87 -42.50
C CYS A 126 -1.88 -32.20 -42.67
N ARG A 127 -1.56 -32.90 -41.57
CA ARG A 127 -0.90 -34.22 -41.63
C ARG A 127 -1.74 -35.26 -42.36
N GLU A 128 -3.06 -35.25 -42.14
CA GLU A 128 -3.98 -36.16 -42.84
C GLU A 128 -3.99 -35.92 -44.36
N VAL A 129 -4.02 -34.65 -44.77
CA VAL A 129 -4.01 -34.25 -46.19
C VAL A 129 -2.66 -34.57 -46.84
N VAL A 130 -1.54 -34.20 -46.20
CA VAL A 130 -0.18 -34.48 -46.68
C VAL A 130 0.06 -35.97 -46.87
N GLY A 131 -0.37 -36.81 -45.91
CA GLY A 131 -0.20 -38.28 -46.01
C GLY A 131 -1.02 -38.95 -47.12
N ARG A 132 -1.92 -38.22 -47.79
CA ARG A 132 -2.80 -38.74 -48.85
C ARG A 132 -2.62 -38.03 -50.19
N SER A 133 -1.73 -37.04 -50.28
CA SER A 133 -1.53 -36.20 -51.46
C SER A 133 -0.22 -36.53 -52.19
N GLN A 134 -0.10 -36.08 -53.45
CA GLN A 134 1.16 -36.19 -54.20
C GLN A 134 2.14 -35.08 -53.76
N PRO A 135 3.46 -35.22 -54.05
CA PRO A 135 4.51 -34.35 -53.53
C PRO A 135 4.36 -32.83 -53.77
N PRO A 136 3.87 -32.33 -54.93
CA PRO A 136 3.76 -30.89 -55.13
C PRO A 136 2.62 -30.27 -54.32
N GLU A 137 1.45 -30.93 -54.22
CA GLU A 137 0.34 -30.43 -53.40
C GLU A 137 0.64 -30.54 -51.91
N SER A 138 1.29 -31.62 -51.48
CA SER A 138 1.64 -31.82 -50.07
C SER A 138 2.61 -30.76 -49.56
N THR A 139 3.60 -30.37 -50.38
CA THR A 139 4.56 -29.31 -50.03
C THR A 139 3.87 -27.95 -49.88
N ASN A 140 2.91 -27.62 -50.75
CA ASN A 140 2.22 -26.34 -50.72
C ASN A 140 1.34 -26.18 -49.46
N VAL A 141 0.60 -27.22 -49.07
CA VAL A 141 -0.18 -27.20 -47.82
C VAL A 141 0.70 -27.04 -46.62
N GLN A 142 1.80 -27.79 -46.59
CA GLN A 142 2.73 -27.77 -45.47
C GLN A 142 3.29 -26.36 -45.28
N LYS A 143 3.75 -25.71 -46.35
CA LYS A 143 4.22 -24.31 -46.34
C LYS A 143 3.15 -23.34 -45.82
N MET A 144 1.91 -23.45 -46.28
CA MET A 144 0.81 -22.59 -45.84
C MET A 144 0.55 -22.73 -44.32
N VAL A 145 0.52 -23.96 -43.80
CA VAL A 145 0.30 -24.21 -42.37
C VAL A 145 1.51 -23.79 -41.53
N ASP A 146 2.71 -23.93 -42.07
CA ASP A 146 3.94 -23.50 -41.40
C ASP A 146 4.05 -21.98 -41.31
N ASP A 147 3.61 -21.23 -42.33
CA ASP A 147 3.48 -19.76 -42.27
C ASP A 147 2.51 -19.33 -41.17
N LEU A 148 1.31 -19.93 -41.12
CA LEU A 148 0.34 -19.66 -40.04
C LEU A 148 0.90 -20.00 -38.67
N ARG A 149 1.66 -21.09 -38.55
CA ARG A 149 2.33 -21.46 -37.30
C ARG A 149 3.37 -20.41 -36.90
N HIS A 150 4.17 -19.95 -37.85
CA HIS A 150 5.20 -18.95 -37.59
C HIS A 150 4.59 -17.63 -37.10
N ARG A 151 3.59 -17.12 -37.82
CA ARG A 151 2.84 -15.91 -37.42
C ARG A 151 2.17 -16.06 -36.06
N TRP A 152 1.55 -17.20 -35.80
CA TRP A 152 0.98 -17.52 -34.49
C TRP A 152 2.02 -17.46 -33.37
N GLN A 153 3.22 -18.01 -33.58
CA GLN A 153 4.29 -17.96 -32.57
C GLN A 153 4.75 -16.51 -32.31
N ILE A 154 4.84 -15.68 -33.35
CA ILE A 154 5.15 -14.24 -33.20
C ILE A 154 4.09 -13.56 -32.33
N VAL A 155 2.80 -13.77 -32.63
CA VAL A 155 1.69 -13.19 -31.83
C VAL A 155 1.80 -13.61 -30.34
N LEU A 156 2.10 -14.87 -30.06
CA LEU A 156 2.29 -15.35 -28.68
C LEU A 156 3.50 -14.71 -27.98
N ALA A 157 4.61 -14.54 -28.70
CA ALA A 157 5.83 -13.91 -28.17
C ALA A 157 5.61 -12.42 -27.89
N GLU A 158 4.94 -11.71 -28.79
CA GLU A 158 4.58 -10.29 -28.63
C GLU A 158 3.62 -10.08 -27.45
N LEU A 159 2.60 -10.93 -27.31
CA LEU A 159 1.70 -10.88 -26.16
C LEU A 159 2.41 -11.12 -24.84
N THR A 160 3.37 -12.05 -24.81
CA THR A 160 4.18 -12.31 -23.62
C THR A 160 5.05 -11.11 -23.26
N THR A 161 5.77 -10.56 -24.24
CA THR A 161 6.61 -9.36 -24.07
C THR A 161 5.79 -8.17 -23.57
N ARG A 162 4.59 -7.98 -24.14
CA ARG A 162 3.66 -6.93 -23.74
C ARG A 162 3.10 -7.16 -22.33
N ARG A 163 2.75 -8.40 -21.96
CA ARG A 163 2.32 -8.76 -20.61
C ARG A 163 3.39 -8.37 -19.59
N ASP A 164 4.64 -8.75 -19.86
CA ASP A 164 5.76 -8.45 -18.97
C ASP A 164 5.99 -6.93 -18.87
N LYS A 165 5.87 -6.18 -19.98
CA LYS A 165 5.90 -4.70 -19.98
C LYS A 165 4.76 -4.10 -19.14
N ILE A 166 3.54 -4.61 -19.27
CA ILE A 166 2.38 -4.15 -18.49
C ILE A 166 2.61 -4.42 -16.99
N THR A 167 3.07 -5.62 -16.63
CA THR A 167 3.42 -5.97 -15.25
C THR A 167 4.54 -5.08 -14.69
N ALA A 168 5.56 -4.77 -15.48
CA ALA A 168 6.61 -3.84 -15.07
C ALA A 168 6.08 -2.42 -14.83
N LEU A 169 5.18 -1.93 -15.68
CA LEU A 169 4.52 -0.62 -15.50
C LEU A 169 3.64 -0.59 -14.25
N GLU A 170 2.94 -1.69 -13.94
CA GLU A 170 2.16 -1.81 -12.70
C GLU A 170 3.04 -1.77 -11.46
N ALA A 171 4.14 -2.54 -11.46
CA ALA A 171 5.09 -2.54 -10.36
C ALA A 171 5.68 -1.14 -10.15
N ALA A 172 6.07 -0.46 -11.23
CA ALA A 172 6.55 0.91 -11.16
C ALA A 172 5.49 1.90 -10.63
N ALA A 173 4.22 1.74 -11.02
CA ALA A 173 3.12 2.58 -10.53
C ALA A 173 2.85 2.35 -9.02
N SER A 174 2.83 1.09 -8.57
CA SER A 174 2.68 0.74 -7.15
C SER A 174 3.82 1.30 -6.31
N MET A 175 5.06 1.11 -6.76
CA MET A 175 6.25 1.64 -6.09
C MET A 175 6.23 3.17 -5.99
N LYS A 176 5.72 3.86 -7.01
CA LYS A 176 5.56 5.32 -6.99
C LYS A 176 4.53 5.76 -5.94
N ASP A 177 3.41 5.04 -5.83
CA ASP A 177 2.37 5.31 -4.83
C ASP A 177 2.90 5.07 -3.41
N GLU A 178 3.54 3.92 -3.17
CA GLU A 178 4.20 3.60 -1.89
C GLU A 178 5.22 4.68 -1.49
N ALA A 179 6.02 5.15 -2.44
CA ALA A 179 6.98 6.21 -2.17
C ALA A 179 6.32 7.56 -1.88
N SER A 180 5.23 7.91 -2.57
CA SER A 180 4.44 9.11 -2.26
C SER A 180 3.87 9.04 -0.85
N GLN A 181 3.26 7.92 -0.49
CA GLN A 181 2.71 7.70 0.85
C GLN A 181 3.79 7.76 1.94
N PHE A 182 4.99 7.21 1.66
CA PHE A 182 6.14 7.32 2.56
C PHE A 182 6.56 8.78 2.78
N VAL A 183 6.65 9.56 1.70
CA VAL A 183 6.99 11.00 1.76
C VAL A 183 5.95 11.75 2.60
N ASP A 184 4.67 11.56 2.31
CA ASP A 184 3.57 12.25 3.01
C ASP A 184 3.53 11.89 4.49
N SER A 185 3.65 10.59 4.82
CA SER A 185 3.67 10.12 6.20
C SER A 185 4.90 10.64 6.97
N THR A 186 6.07 10.67 6.33
CA THR A 186 7.29 11.25 6.94
C THR A 186 7.12 12.75 7.16
N GLN A 187 6.51 13.46 6.23
CA GLN A 187 6.25 14.89 6.36
C GLN A 187 5.33 15.21 7.54
N VAL A 188 4.26 14.42 7.74
CA VAL A 188 3.37 14.55 8.91
C VAL A 188 4.13 14.34 10.22
N CYS A 189 4.95 13.28 10.31
CA CYS A 189 5.79 13.02 11.49
C CYS A 189 6.75 14.20 11.76
N LEU A 190 7.40 14.74 10.73
CA LEU A 190 8.28 15.89 10.87
C LEU A 190 7.54 17.14 11.37
N ASP A 191 6.31 17.37 10.92
CA ASP A 191 5.52 18.52 11.34
C ASP A 191 5.01 18.37 12.79
N GLN A 192 4.69 17.15 13.22
CA GLN A 192 4.42 16.85 14.63
C GLN A 192 5.65 17.10 15.52
N VAL A 193 6.83 16.65 15.08
CA VAL A 193 8.09 16.91 15.80
C VAL A 193 8.38 18.41 15.87
N LYS A 194 8.22 19.15 14.78
CA LYS A 194 8.37 20.62 14.79
C LYS A 194 7.39 21.29 15.74
N ALA A 195 6.13 20.86 15.77
CA ALA A 195 5.12 21.39 16.70
C ALA A 195 5.51 21.11 18.15
N LEU A 196 5.99 19.90 18.46
CA LEU A 196 6.49 19.55 19.78
C LEU A 196 7.69 20.41 20.17
N LEU A 197 8.71 20.52 19.32
CA LEU A 197 9.89 21.34 19.57
C LEU A 197 9.59 22.85 19.65
N GLY A 198 8.55 23.32 18.95
CA GLY A 198 8.10 24.71 18.99
C GLY A 198 7.25 25.06 20.22
N SER A 199 6.66 24.07 20.90
CA SER A 199 5.91 24.28 22.14
C SER A 199 6.87 24.41 23.33
N THR A 200 6.46 25.08 24.42
CA THR A 200 7.28 25.19 25.65
C THR A 200 6.86 24.16 26.69
N ALA A 201 7.81 23.62 27.45
CA ALA A 201 7.53 22.69 28.55
C ALA A 201 7.29 23.47 29.84
N ASN A 202 6.40 23.00 30.72
CA ASN A 202 6.22 23.59 32.04
C ASN A 202 7.36 23.10 32.96
N PRO A 203 8.32 23.95 33.35
CA PRO A 203 9.48 23.50 34.13
C PRO A 203 9.12 23.14 35.59
N SER A 204 7.93 23.51 36.08
CA SER A 204 7.49 23.29 37.46
C SER A 204 6.55 22.11 37.65
N ASP A 205 6.10 21.47 36.57
CA ASP A 205 5.13 20.36 36.60
C ASP A 205 5.81 19.06 36.17
N ASP A 206 6.07 18.19 37.16
CA ASP A 206 6.71 16.89 36.96
C ASP A 206 5.92 15.99 36.01
N THR A 207 4.57 16.01 36.11
CA THR A 207 3.71 15.19 35.25
C THR A 207 3.75 15.71 33.82
N SER A 208 3.66 17.02 33.62
CA SER A 208 3.77 17.65 32.29
C SER A 208 5.10 17.32 31.62
N LEU A 209 6.22 17.44 32.37
CA LEU A 209 7.54 17.10 31.87
C LEU A 209 7.68 15.60 31.55
N ALA A 210 7.14 14.71 32.39
CA ALA A 210 7.18 13.27 32.16
C ALA A 210 6.37 12.83 30.93
N VAL A 211 5.15 13.37 30.76
CA VAL A 211 4.33 13.14 29.56
C VAL A 211 5.08 13.60 28.31
N ARG A 212 5.69 14.78 28.39
CA ARG A 212 6.45 15.33 27.27
C ARG A 212 7.69 14.51 26.94
N LEU A 213 8.42 14.01 27.95
CA LEU A 213 9.54 13.09 27.75
C LEU A 213 9.10 11.82 27.02
N SER A 214 7.93 11.28 27.39
CA SER A 214 7.33 10.13 26.72
C SER A 214 7.03 10.42 25.24
N MET A 215 6.43 11.59 24.94
CA MET A 215 6.19 12.02 23.56
C MET A 215 7.47 12.16 22.74
N VAL A 216 8.53 12.74 23.33
CA VAL A 216 9.85 12.86 22.68
C VAL A 216 10.40 11.49 22.33
N LYS A 217 10.39 10.54 23.28
CA LYS A 217 10.88 9.17 23.06
C LYS A 217 10.08 8.44 21.98
N ALA A 218 8.76 8.60 21.96
CA ALA A 218 7.91 8.03 20.92
C ALA A 218 8.27 8.56 19.52
N HIS A 219 8.48 9.88 19.37
CA HIS A 219 8.88 10.45 18.09
C HIS A 219 10.33 10.11 17.69
N GLU A 220 11.25 9.93 18.65
CA GLU A 220 12.60 9.41 18.36
C GLU A 220 12.53 8.00 17.75
N GLU A 221 11.71 7.12 18.31
CA GLU A 221 11.49 5.77 17.80
C GLU A 221 10.82 5.77 16.42
N GLU A 222 9.80 6.61 16.23
CA GLU A 222 9.12 6.76 14.94
C GLU A 222 10.09 7.24 13.85
N LEU A 223 10.89 8.28 14.12
CA LEU A 223 11.91 8.75 13.18
C LEU A 223 12.98 7.71 12.89
N ALA A 224 13.38 6.91 13.90
CA ALA A 224 14.32 5.81 13.69
C ALA A 224 13.73 4.70 12.80
N ALA A 225 12.43 4.44 12.89
CA ALA A 225 11.73 3.54 11.94
C ALA A 225 11.71 4.14 10.52
N LYS A 226 11.30 5.40 10.37
CA LYS A 226 11.26 6.08 9.06
C LYS A 226 12.63 6.15 8.38
N LYS A 227 13.71 6.33 9.14
CA LYS A 227 15.09 6.29 8.61
C LYS A 227 15.45 4.91 8.04
N ARG A 228 15.07 3.82 8.73
CA ARG A 228 15.28 2.45 8.22
C ARG A 228 14.47 2.20 6.94
N ASP A 229 13.24 2.69 6.90
CA ASP A 229 12.38 2.58 5.71
C ASP A 229 12.98 3.36 4.52
N ALA A 230 13.50 4.57 4.76
CA ALA A 230 14.19 5.37 3.74
C ALA A 230 15.43 4.66 3.18
N GLU A 231 16.21 3.97 4.02
CA GLU A 231 17.36 3.18 3.55
C GLU A 231 16.94 1.97 2.69
N ASN A 232 15.85 1.29 3.08
CA ASN A 232 15.31 0.18 2.30
C ASN A 232 14.80 0.65 0.93
N LEU A 233 14.09 1.79 0.89
CA LEU A 233 13.65 2.43 -0.35
C LEU A 233 14.83 2.82 -1.24
N LYS A 234 15.91 3.35 -0.66
CA LYS A 234 17.14 3.69 -1.39
C LYS A 234 17.81 2.47 -2.04
N LYS A 235 17.79 1.31 -1.36
CA LYS A 235 18.35 0.05 -1.89
C LYS A 235 17.54 -0.52 -3.05
N SER A 236 16.24 -0.24 -3.13
CA SER A 236 15.33 -0.74 -4.17
C SER A 236 15.60 -0.19 -5.60
N LYS A 237 16.54 0.76 -5.76
CA LYS A 237 17.07 1.27 -7.06
C LYS A 237 16.04 1.79 -8.09
N GLN A 238 14.78 1.99 -7.75
CA GLN A 238 13.76 2.48 -8.68
C GLN A 238 12.94 3.68 -8.16
N LEU A 239 13.57 4.62 -7.42
CA LEU A 239 12.92 5.90 -7.13
C LEU A 239 13.44 7.04 -8.01
N PRO A 240 12.57 7.75 -8.76
CA PRO A 240 12.99 8.83 -9.66
C PRO A 240 13.47 10.11 -8.98
N ASN A 241 13.36 10.24 -7.65
CA ASN A 241 13.56 11.53 -6.98
C ASN A 241 14.66 11.53 -5.92
N SER A 242 15.91 11.59 -6.39
CA SER A 242 17.12 11.75 -5.57
C SER A 242 17.06 12.97 -4.66
N GLU A 243 16.45 14.07 -5.11
CA GLU A 243 16.50 15.34 -4.38
C GLU A 243 15.47 15.40 -3.25
N GLN A 244 14.23 14.97 -3.50
CA GLN A 244 13.19 14.91 -2.46
C GLN A 244 13.59 13.99 -1.30
N LEU A 245 14.11 12.78 -1.60
CA LEU A 245 14.60 11.87 -0.58
C LEU A 245 15.79 12.45 0.21
N ARG A 246 16.70 13.16 -0.46
CA ARG A 246 17.82 13.82 0.21
C ARG A 246 17.33 14.90 1.17
N ASN A 247 16.38 15.73 0.73
CA ASN A 247 15.81 16.79 1.55
C ASN A 247 15.05 16.22 2.77
N LEU A 248 14.29 15.14 2.59
CA LEU A 248 13.63 14.43 3.68
C LEU A 248 14.64 13.85 4.68
N ASN A 249 15.70 13.22 4.21
CA ASN A 249 16.75 12.69 5.09
C ASN A 249 17.40 13.80 5.93
N THR A 250 17.76 14.93 5.32
CA THR A 250 18.30 16.08 6.05
C THR A 250 17.29 16.62 7.08
N ALA A 251 16.00 16.67 6.74
CA ALA A 251 14.96 17.09 7.67
C ALA A 251 14.80 16.10 8.84
N MET A 252 14.84 14.79 8.58
CA MET A 252 14.81 13.76 9.61
C MET A 252 16.05 13.79 10.51
N GLU A 253 17.23 14.05 9.96
CA GLU A 253 18.47 14.25 10.74
C GLU A 253 18.35 15.45 11.69
N LYS A 254 17.91 16.59 11.17
CA LYS A 254 17.67 17.80 11.97
C LYS A 254 16.59 17.58 13.05
N ALA A 255 15.52 16.86 12.72
CA ALA A 255 14.47 16.52 13.67
C ALA A 255 15.00 15.59 14.77
N THR A 256 15.81 14.59 14.44
CA THR A 256 16.44 13.71 15.43
C THR A 256 17.41 14.46 16.33
N SER A 257 18.26 15.35 15.81
CA SER A 257 19.14 16.15 16.66
C SER A 257 18.33 17.04 17.60
N GLY A 258 17.31 17.73 17.08
CA GLY A 258 16.44 18.58 17.90
C GLY A 258 15.68 17.81 18.99
N LEU A 259 15.21 16.59 18.71
CA LEU A 259 14.58 15.74 19.73
C LEU A 259 15.59 15.28 20.78
N SER A 260 16.82 14.92 20.40
CA SER A 260 17.87 14.52 21.34
C SER A 260 18.21 15.66 22.30
N ASP A 261 18.41 16.87 21.77
CA ASP A 261 18.70 18.07 22.56
C ASP A 261 17.53 18.38 23.51
N HIS A 262 16.30 18.27 23.01
CA HIS A 262 15.09 18.51 23.80
C HIS A 262 14.86 17.43 24.87
N ARG A 263 15.23 16.17 24.59
CA ARG A 263 15.21 15.07 25.56
C ARG A 263 16.14 15.34 26.72
N GLU A 264 17.39 15.71 26.43
CA GLU A 264 18.38 16.05 27.45
C GLU A 264 17.90 17.22 28.31
N TYR A 265 17.35 18.27 27.67
CA TYR A 265 16.74 19.40 28.38
C TYR A 265 15.65 18.95 29.37
N ILE A 266 14.68 18.12 28.93
CA ILE A 266 13.60 17.65 29.80
C ILE A 266 14.13 16.76 30.93
N GLU A 267 15.06 15.85 30.63
CA GLU A 267 15.65 14.95 31.64
C GLU A 267 16.41 15.74 32.71
N CYS A 268 17.15 16.79 32.32
CA CYS A 268 17.79 17.70 33.26
C CYS A 268 16.77 18.46 34.12
N LYS A 269 15.67 18.95 33.53
CA LYS A 269 14.62 19.67 34.27
C LYS A 269 13.88 18.77 35.24
N LEU A 270 13.49 17.55 34.83
CA LEU A 270 12.89 16.55 35.72
C LEU A 270 13.81 16.22 36.91
N SER A 271 15.11 15.99 36.64
CA SER A 271 16.07 15.70 37.70
C SER A 271 16.20 16.86 38.70
N SER A 272 16.26 18.10 38.20
CA SER A 272 16.37 19.31 39.02
C SER A 272 15.11 19.56 39.84
N LEU A 273 13.93 19.44 39.22
CA LEU A 273 12.63 19.59 39.87
C LEU A 273 12.42 18.53 40.96
N LYS A 274 12.83 17.27 40.70
CA LYS A 274 12.78 16.20 41.69
C LYS A 274 13.66 16.47 42.90
N LYS A 275 14.90 16.93 42.69
CA LYS A 275 15.81 17.34 43.78
C LYS A 275 15.22 18.48 44.60
N TYR A 276 14.65 19.48 43.92
CA TYR A 276 14.00 20.61 44.56
C TYR A 276 12.78 20.18 45.40
N ASN A 277 11.90 19.33 44.87
CA ASN A 277 10.75 18.81 45.63
C ASN A 277 11.17 18.04 46.88
N ILE A 278 12.20 17.18 46.78
CA ILE A 278 12.73 16.46 47.96
C ILE A 278 13.24 17.44 49.02
N HIS A 279 13.96 18.49 48.60
CA HIS A 279 14.47 19.50 49.53
C HIS A 279 13.34 20.33 50.16
N LEU A 280 12.36 20.75 49.35
CA LEU A 280 11.15 21.45 49.80
C LEU A 280 10.38 20.61 50.83
N ASP A 281 10.13 19.33 50.54
CA ASP A 281 9.39 18.44 51.44
C ASP A 281 10.14 18.24 52.77
N ALA A 282 11.47 18.13 52.73
CA ALA A 282 12.30 18.03 53.94
C ALA A 282 12.26 19.30 54.80
N VAL A 283 12.32 20.48 54.17
CA VAL A 283 12.19 21.78 54.87
C VAL A 283 10.78 21.95 55.42
N MET A 284 9.73 21.63 54.65
CA MET A 284 8.34 21.66 55.10
C MET A 284 8.11 20.75 56.31
N ALA A 285 8.64 19.52 56.28
CA ALA A 285 8.53 18.59 57.41
C ALA A 285 9.20 19.15 58.67
N TRP A 286 10.39 19.75 58.54
CA TRP A 286 11.07 20.37 59.68
C TRP A 286 10.33 21.60 60.23
N VAL A 287 9.81 22.48 59.36
CA VAL A 287 9.02 23.64 59.78
C VAL A 287 7.75 23.17 60.50
N MET A 288 7.07 22.15 59.98
CA MET A 288 5.88 21.56 60.61
C MET A 288 6.18 20.94 61.99
N GLU A 289 7.28 20.19 62.10
CA GLU A 289 7.74 19.64 63.38
C GLU A 289 8.05 20.75 64.39
N THR A 290 8.74 21.80 63.93
CA THR A 290 9.07 22.98 64.76
C THR A 290 7.82 23.73 65.21
N LYS A 291 6.87 23.96 64.29
CA LYS A 291 5.54 24.52 64.58
C LYS A 291 4.80 23.69 65.63
N THR A 292 4.85 22.35 65.52
CA THR A 292 4.23 21.43 66.47
C THR A 292 4.87 21.52 67.85
N ARG A 293 6.20 21.59 67.94
CA ARG A 293 6.92 21.80 69.22
C ARG A 293 6.55 23.12 69.87
N ILE A 294 6.48 24.21 69.10
CA ILE A 294 6.03 25.52 69.58
C ILE A 294 4.60 25.40 70.11
N ASN A 295 3.70 24.74 69.40
CA ASN A 295 2.32 24.53 69.84
C ASN A 295 2.22 23.76 71.16
N ILE A 296 2.94 22.65 71.29
CA ILE A 296 2.96 21.85 72.53
C ILE A 296 3.50 22.69 73.70
N SER A 297 4.51 23.53 73.46
CA SER A 297 5.07 24.40 74.50
C SER A 297 4.11 25.44 75.05
N LYS A 298 3.00 25.75 74.35
CA LYS A 298 1.99 26.71 74.81
C LYS A 298 1.22 26.24 76.05
N GLU A 299 1.15 24.94 76.27
CA GLU A 299 0.49 24.34 77.44
C GLU A 299 1.35 24.42 78.72
N LEU A 300 2.60 24.90 78.61
CA LEU A 300 3.53 25.03 79.73
C LEU A 300 3.33 26.35 80.50
N PRO A 301 3.70 26.40 81.79
CA PRO A 301 3.74 27.65 82.55
C PRO A 301 4.62 28.71 81.88
N GLU A 302 4.24 30.00 81.95
CA GLU A 302 4.85 31.08 81.16
C GLU A 302 6.39 31.17 81.23
N LYS A 303 6.99 30.92 82.40
CA LYS A 303 8.46 30.88 82.54
C LYS A 303 9.11 29.73 81.78
N GLU A 304 8.48 28.55 81.80
CA GLU A 304 8.98 27.35 81.11
C GLU A 304 8.70 27.43 79.62
N LYS A 305 7.51 27.89 79.22
CA LYS A 305 7.12 28.19 77.85
C LYS A 305 8.15 29.12 77.18
N LYS A 306 8.47 30.26 77.81
CA LYS A 306 9.45 31.20 77.26
C LYS A 306 10.82 30.55 77.07
N ARG A 307 11.29 29.78 78.05
CA ARG A 307 12.57 29.07 77.98
C ARG A 307 12.61 28.02 76.86
N VAL A 308 11.53 27.24 76.70
CA VAL A 308 11.43 26.21 75.66
C VAL A 308 11.37 26.84 74.27
N ILE A 309 10.58 27.91 74.10
CA ILE A 309 10.51 28.66 72.84
C ILE A 309 11.88 29.27 72.48
N ASP A 310 12.58 29.90 73.43
CA ASP A 310 13.91 30.46 73.18
C ASP A 310 14.90 29.38 72.72
N ASN A 311 14.84 28.17 73.31
CA ASN A 311 15.67 27.05 72.88
C ASN A 311 15.31 26.53 71.48
N ILE A 312 14.02 26.44 71.14
CA ILE A 312 13.57 26.09 69.79
C ILE A 312 14.06 27.13 68.78
N MET A 313 13.97 28.42 69.11
CA MET A 313 14.36 29.50 68.21
C MET A 313 15.84 29.47 67.85
N ASN A 314 16.73 28.99 68.73
CA ASN A 314 18.13 28.79 68.36
C ASN A 314 18.28 27.85 67.15
N SER A 315 17.57 26.71 67.16
CA SER A 315 17.56 25.78 66.01
C SER A 315 16.90 26.38 64.76
N VAL A 316 15.97 27.32 64.95
CA VAL A 316 15.32 28.05 63.84
C VAL A 316 16.31 28.99 63.17
N TYR A 317 17.14 29.69 63.95
CA TYR A 317 18.19 30.56 63.40
C TYR A 317 19.22 29.78 62.60
N ASP A 318 19.64 28.60 63.08
CA ASP A 318 20.64 27.77 62.40
C ASP A 318 20.17 27.27 61.02
N ARG A 319 18.86 27.03 60.86
CA ARG A 319 18.27 26.48 59.61
C ARG A 319 17.47 27.50 58.80
N GLU A 320 17.44 28.78 59.20
CA GLU A 320 16.70 29.82 58.48
C GLU A 320 17.18 29.97 57.02
N THR A 321 18.48 29.78 56.77
CA THR A 321 19.07 29.85 55.44
C THR A 321 18.52 28.79 54.50
N GLU A 322 18.28 27.56 54.97
CA GLU A 322 17.67 26.49 54.18
C GLU A 322 16.25 26.87 53.72
N VAL A 323 15.46 27.50 54.60
CA VAL A 323 14.11 27.97 54.24
C VAL A 323 14.18 29.09 53.21
N LYS A 324 15.11 30.04 53.38
CA LYS A 324 15.32 31.13 52.40
C LYS A 324 15.73 30.58 51.03
N GLU A 325 16.62 29.59 51.00
CA GLU A 325 17.11 28.95 49.77
C GLU A 325 15.98 28.24 49.00
N VAL A 326 15.12 27.48 49.68
CA VAL A 326 13.95 26.83 49.04
C VAL A 326 13.00 27.85 48.41
N LEU A 327 12.77 28.98 49.10
CA LEU A 327 11.90 30.05 48.62
C LEU A 327 12.53 30.84 47.46
N GLU A 328 13.85 31.04 47.47
CA GLU A 328 14.57 31.67 46.36
C GLU A 328 14.57 30.77 45.11
N ASN A 329 14.82 29.47 45.30
CA ASN A 329 14.73 28.47 44.23
C ASN A 329 13.32 28.42 43.62
N PHE A 330 12.27 28.57 44.43
CA PHE A 330 10.90 28.72 43.91
C PHE A 330 10.76 29.96 43.03
N THR A 331 11.23 31.12 43.49
CA THR A 331 11.14 32.37 42.71
C THR A 331 11.92 32.30 41.40
N ASN A 332 13.04 31.58 41.37
CA ASN A 332 13.75 31.30 40.11
C ASN A 332 12.90 30.42 39.17
N LEU A 333 12.25 29.39 39.71
CA LEU A 333 11.34 28.53 38.94
C LEU A 333 10.10 29.29 38.42
N GLU A 334 9.55 30.22 39.20
CA GLU A 334 8.47 31.12 38.76
C GLU A 334 8.88 31.95 37.54
N LYS A 335 10.09 32.53 37.57
CA LYS A 335 10.66 33.27 36.43
C LYS A 335 10.89 32.38 35.21
N GLU A 336 11.33 31.14 35.42
CA GLU A 336 11.46 30.17 34.32
C GLU A 336 10.10 29.83 33.69
N CYS A 337 9.07 29.59 34.51
CA CYS A 337 7.70 29.38 34.05
C CYS A 337 7.19 30.59 33.25
N GLU A 338 7.40 31.80 33.75
CA GLU A 338 7.03 33.05 33.06
C GLU A 338 7.75 33.18 31.70
N GLY A 339 9.06 32.94 31.67
CA GLY A 339 9.84 32.92 30.43
C GLY A 339 9.36 31.88 29.43
N ALA A 340 8.90 30.72 29.91
CA ALA A 340 8.29 29.67 29.11
C ALA A 340 6.81 29.94 28.75
N LYS A 341 6.21 31.02 29.26
CA LYS A 341 4.77 31.33 29.17
C LYS A 341 3.89 30.18 29.68
N GLN A 342 4.33 29.52 30.75
CA GLN A 342 3.65 28.43 31.41
C GLN A 342 3.21 28.86 32.81
N PRO A 343 2.06 28.39 33.31
CA PRO A 343 1.70 28.59 34.72
C PRO A 343 2.60 27.74 35.61
N VAL A 344 2.83 28.17 36.85
CA VAL A 344 3.47 27.32 37.85
C VAL A 344 2.48 26.23 38.29
N SER A 345 2.97 25.01 38.54
CA SER A 345 2.15 23.90 39.02
C SER A 345 1.38 24.27 40.29
N VAL A 346 0.09 23.96 40.31
CA VAL A 346 -0.80 24.22 41.46
C VAL A 346 -0.31 23.51 42.71
N GLU A 347 0.14 22.25 42.58
CA GLU A 347 0.68 21.48 43.71
C GLU A 347 1.87 22.20 44.34
N LEU A 348 2.77 22.73 43.51
CA LEU A 348 3.95 23.42 44.00
C LEU A 348 3.61 24.77 44.64
N GLN A 349 2.67 25.51 44.05
CA GLN A 349 2.14 26.74 44.63
C GLN A 349 1.52 26.50 46.02
N GLU A 350 0.74 25.42 46.18
CA GLU A 350 0.12 25.06 47.46
C GLU A 350 1.15 24.68 48.52
N LYS A 351 2.16 23.89 48.16
CA LYS A 351 3.28 23.53 49.05
C LYS A 351 4.01 24.79 49.55
N ILE A 352 4.33 25.71 48.65
CA ILE A 352 5.05 26.94 48.99
C ILE A 352 4.19 27.91 49.81
N LYS A 353 2.90 28.03 49.48
CA LYS A 353 1.96 28.82 50.28
C LYS A 353 1.92 28.31 51.72
N LYS A 354 1.74 27.00 51.90
CA LYS A 354 1.74 26.35 53.22
C LYS A 354 3.06 26.56 53.96
N LEU A 355 4.20 26.37 53.29
CA LEU A 355 5.52 26.61 53.87
C LEU A 355 5.65 28.06 54.36
N ARG A 356 5.22 29.05 53.58
CA ARG A 356 5.26 30.48 53.97
C ARG A 356 4.40 30.75 55.21
N GLU A 357 3.19 30.21 55.26
CA GLU A 357 2.28 30.35 56.40
C GLU A 357 2.86 29.71 57.68
N ASP A 358 3.32 28.47 57.58
CA ASP A 358 3.91 27.74 58.70
C ASP A 358 5.21 28.37 59.19
N TRP A 359 6.04 28.84 58.25
CA TRP A 359 7.29 29.53 58.56
C TRP A 359 7.05 30.87 59.24
N GLN A 360 6.07 31.65 58.79
CA GLN A 360 5.71 32.91 59.44
C GLN A 360 5.25 32.68 60.88
N TYR A 361 4.46 31.63 61.12
CA TYR A 361 4.03 31.24 62.46
C TYR A 361 5.22 30.86 63.36
N VAL A 362 6.18 30.09 62.83
CA VAL A 362 7.41 29.73 63.56
C VAL A 362 8.24 30.98 63.87
N LYS A 363 8.43 31.91 62.92
CA LYS A 363 9.15 33.17 63.16
C LYS A 363 8.50 34.02 64.24
N ASN A 364 7.17 34.05 64.28
CA ASN A 364 6.40 34.76 65.29
C ASN A 364 6.34 34.01 66.64
N ARG A 365 7.16 32.97 66.84
CA ARG A 365 7.21 32.19 68.10
C ARG A 365 5.86 31.57 68.49
N GLY A 366 5.01 31.33 67.49
CA GLY A 366 3.65 30.81 67.67
C GLY A 366 2.61 31.85 68.09
N GLU A 367 2.96 33.14 68.09
CA GLU A 367 1.99 34.21 68.22
C GLU A 367 1.26 34.40 66.88
N GLU A 368 -0.07 34.44 66.92
CA GLU A 368 -0.81 34.90 65.75
C GLU A 368 -0.38 36.33 65.45
N PRO A 369 -0.24 36.72 64.17
CA PRO A 369 0.00 38.12 63.85
C PRO A 369 -1.10 38.94 64.53
N SER A 370 -0.73 39.75 65.51
CA SER A 370 -1.67 40.64 66.17
C SER A 370 -2.34 41.47 65.09
N SER A 371 -3.66 41.36 64.99
CA SER A 371 -4.50 42.31 64.27
C SER A 371 -4.32 43.70 64.89
N GLN A 372 -3.21 44.35 64.63
CA GLN A 372 -2.97 45.75 64.99
C GLN A 372 -3.36 46.61 63.79
N GLU A 373 -4.51 47.25 63.97
CA GLU A 373 -4.92 48.53 63.39
C GLU A 373 -5.06 48.62 61.87
N VAL A 374 -6.21 48.17 61.38
CA VAL A 374 -6.88 48.85 60.26
C VAL A 374 -7.34 50.21 60.79
N VAL A 375 -6.46 51.23 60.75
CA VAL A 375 -6.92 52.62 60.82
C VAL A 375 -7.66 52.89 59.52
N SER A 376 -8.98 52.80 59.63
CA SER A 376 -9.95 53.42 58.75
C SER A 376 -9.60 54.90 58.56
N VAL A 377 -9.11 55.25 57.37
CA VAL A 377 -9.30 56.61 56.83
C VAL A 377 -10.25 56.48 55.64
N SER A 378 -11.53 56.62 55.93
CA SER A 378 -12.54 57.02 54.96
C SER A 378 -12.85 58.48 55.23
N ALA A 379 -12.58 59.37 54.26
CA ALA A 379 -13.65 60.09 53.56
C ALA A 379 -13.13 61.20 52.62
N ALA A 380 -13.82 61.26 51.47
CA ALA A 380 -14.09 62.40 50.58
C ALA A 380 -13.10 62.73 49.45
N ALA A 381 -13.50 62.95 48.19
CA ALA A 381 -14.74 62.73 47.42
C ALA A 381 -14.40 62.94 45.91
N PRO A 382 -15.34 63.06 44.95
CA PRO A 382 -15.42 62.24 43.75
C PRO A 382 -14.87 62.92 42.47
N VAL A 383 -14.43 62.13 41.49
CA VAL A 383 -14.24 62.63 40.11
C VAL A 383 -15.27 61.98 39.18
N THR A 384 -15.98 62.91 38.55
CA THR A 384 -17.00 62.87 37.51
C THR A 384 -16.98 61.71 36.51
N ARG A 385 -18.19 61.18 36.33
CA ARG A 385 -18.65 60.22 35.33
C ARG A 385 -18.84 60.92 33.99
N GLU A 386 -18.02 60.61 32.99
CA GLU A 386 -18.28 60.99 31.60
C GLU A 386 -19.11 59.91 30.90
N ALA A 387 -20.22 60.36 30.32
CA ALA A 387 -21.23 59.53 29.68
C ALA A 387 -20.85 59.24 28.22
N VAL A 388 -20.67 57.96 27.88
CA VAL A 388 -20.66 57.51 26.49
C VAL A 388 -22.08 57.08 26.13
N LYS A 389 -22.74 57.85 25.25
CA LYS A 389 -24.00 57.48 24.60
C LYS A 389 -23.76 56.36 23.57
N PRO A 390 -24.72 55.43 23.37
CA PRO A 390 -24.66 54.45 22.31
C PRO A 390 -25.17 55.05 21.00
N ALA A 391 -24.43 54.90 19.90
CA ALA A 391 -24.88 55.24 18.56
C ALA A 391 -25.30 53.98 17.80
N ALA A 392 -26.46 54.11 17.18
CA ALA A 392 -27.27 53.10 16.51
C ALA A 392 -26.60 52.40 15.30
N SER A 393 -26.97 51.14 15.08
CA SER A 393 -27.11 50.52 13.74
C SER A 393 -28.55 50.78 13.22
N PRO A 394 -28.95 50.50 11.95
CA PRO A 394 -28.23 50.07 10.73
C PRO A 394 -28.61 50.95 9.49
N PRO A 395 -28.38 50.53 8.22
CA PRO A 395 -29.40 49.70 7.56
C PRO A 395 -28.87 48.57 6.65
N ARG A 396 -29.77 47.60 6.45
CA ARG A 396 -29.75 46.55 5.42
C ARG A 396 -29.61 47.13 4.02
N LEU A 397 -28.93 46.39 3.13
CA LEU A 397 -29.32 46.23 1.74
C LEU A 397 -29.10 44.78 1.32
N GLN A 398 -30.17 44.17 0.82
CA GLN A 398 -30.17 42.91 0.08
C GLN A 398 -29.55 43.15 -1.31
N THR A 399 -28.71 42.23 -1.77
CA THR A 399 -28.89 41.47 -3.02
C THR A 399 -27.90 40.32 -3.07
#